data_AF-A0AAV5YX41-F1
#
_entry.id   AF-A0AAV5YX41-F1
#
_cell.length_a   1.000
_cell.length_b   1.000
_cell.length_c   1.000
_cell.angle_alpha   90.00
_cell.angle_beta   90.00
_cell.angle_gamma   90.00
#
_symmetry.space_group_name_H-M   'P 1'
#
loop_
_entity.id
_entity.type
_entity.pdbx_description
1 polymer ?
#
loop_
_entity_poly.entity_id
_entity_poly.type
_entity_poly.pdbx_seq_one_letter_code
_entity_poly.pdbx_strand_id
1 'polypeptide(L)'
;MTKSPTALLARAMTPAFIARAVLLVLLAAVLSVVGFHAIRFARSCASLDGAREAIEMHIRDRHVRRMARVLKAADRSVLTARTVVRVTALSCGPSLLGGMTCRARYLVNGQNAGIDSTDHYFRLGYSLLVGWQPGSVAETSGLRYSLAPGRCSWGGAEGR
;
A
#
# COMPACT_ATOMS: atom_id res chain seq x y z
N MET A 1 -25.31 -48.28 -37.99
CA MET A 1 -25.23 -48.16 -36.52
C MET A 1 -24.44 -46.92 -36.17
N THR A 2 -25.13 -45.80 -35.97
CA THR A 2 -24.55 -44.51 -35.59
C THR A 2 -24.29 -44.50 -34.09
N LYS A 3 -23.02 -44.57 -33.68
CA LYS A 3 -22.65 -44.35 -32.28
C LYS A 3 -22.97 -42.90 -31.93
N SER A 4 -23.95 -42.69 -31.05
CA SER A 4 -24.36 -41.36 -30.61
C SER A 4 -23.17 -40.63 -29.96
N PRO A 5 -22.82 -39.40 -30.39
CA PRO A 5 -21.69 -38.64 -29.84
C PRO A 5 -21.87 -38.28 -28.35
N THR A 6 -23.09 -38.36 -27.83
CA THR A 6 -23.39 -38.13 -26.41
C THR A 6 -22.84 -39.22 -25.48
N ALA A 7 -22.67 -40.46 -25.96
CA ALA A 7 -22.15 -41.57 -25.14
C ALA A 7 -20.62 -41.51 -24.94
N LEU A 8 -19.90 -40.77 -25.79
CA LEU A 8 -18.45 -40.57 -25.67
C LEU A 8 -18.09 -39.45 -24.69
N LEU A 9 -18.94 -38.43 -24.55
CA LEU A 9 -18.76 -37.35 -23.56
C LEU A 9 -19.03 -37.82 -22.11
N ALA A 10 -19.94 -38.77 -21.93
CA ALA A 10 -20.28 -39.29 -20.59
C ALA A 10 -19.18 -40.18 -19.96
N ARG A 11 -18.23 -40.69 -20.77
CA ARG A 11 -17.19 -41.64 -20.30
C ARG A 11 -15.86 -40.99 -19.92
N ALA A 12 -15.70 -39.68 -20.15
CA ALA A 12 -14.45 -38.95 -19.90
C ALA A 12 -14.47 -38.13 -18.59
N MET A 13 -15.63 -37.89 -17.99
CA MET A 13 -15.78 -37.17 -16.71
C MET A 13 -15.87 -38.16 -15.55
N THR A 14 -14.78 -38.85 -15.25
CA THR A 14 -14.66 -39.54 -13.96
C THR A 14 -14.47 -38.50 -12.85
N PRO A 15 -14.97 -38.73 -11.62
CA PRO A 15 -14.79 -37.80 -10.50
C PRO A 15 -13.31 -37.49 -10.23
N ALA A 16 -12.40 -38.42 -10.54
CA ALA A 16 -10.95 -38.22 -10.47
C ALA A 16 -10.44 -37.20 -11.52
N PHE A 17 -10.99 -37.21 -12.74
CA PHE A 17 -10.66 -36.21 -13.77
C PHE A 17 -11.16 -34.81 -13.37
N ILE A 18 -12.38 -34.72 -12.85
CA ILE A 18 -12.96 -33.46 -12.35
C ILE A 18 -12.13 -32.92 -11.18
N ALA A 19 -11.78 -33.76 -10.21
CA ALA A 19 -10.96 -33.35 -9.06
C ALA A 19 -9.58 -32.83 -9.48
N ARG A 20 -8.93 -33.48 -10.45
CA ARG A 20 -7.64 -33.01 -11.00
C ARG A 20 -7.80 -31.69 -11.74
N ALA A 21 -8.84 -31.53 -12.56
CA ALA A 21 -9.11 -30.28 -13.25
C ALA A 21 -9.37 -29.13 -12.26
N VAL A 22 -10.18 -29.36 -11.22
CA VAL A 22 -10.43 -28.39 -10.14
C VAL A 22 -9.13 -28.02 -9.42
N LEU A 23 -8.31 -29.01 -9.05
CA LEU A 23 -7.02 -28.77 -8.39
C LEU A 23 -6.09 -27.92 -9.26
N LEU A 24 -6.00 -28.20 -10.55
CA LEU A 24 -5.19 -27.41 -11.50
C LEU A 24 -5.69 -25.97 -11.61
N VAL A 25 -7.01 -25.76 -11.67
CA VAL A 25 -7.60 -24.41 -11.70
C VAL A 25 -7.29 -23.65 -10.41
N LEU A 26 -7.40 -24.31 -9.24
CA LEU A 26 -7.07 -23.71 -7.95
C LEU A 26 -5.59 -23.34 -7.86
N LEU A 27 -4.69 -24.23 -8.29
CA LEU A 27 -3.24 -23.95 -8.34
C LEU A 27 -2.92 -22.77 -9.25
N ALA A 28 -3.49 -22.74 -10.46
CA ALA A 28 -3.30 -21.63 -11.40
C ALA A 28 -3.82 -20.30 -10.84
N ALA A 29 -4.96 -20.31 -10.14
CA ALA A 29 -5.51 -19.13 -9.49
C ALA A 29 -4.58 -18.64 -8.37
N VAL A 30 -4.08 -19.53 -7.51
CA VAL A 30 -3.14 -19.18 -6.43
C VAL A 30 -1.85 -18.58 -7.01
N LEU A 31 -1.25 -19.23 -8.02
CA LEU A 31 -0.03 -18.72 -8.67
C LEU A 31 -0.24 -17.34 -9.31
N SER A 32 -1.38 -17.13 -9.95
CA SER A 32 -1.74 -15.85 -10.58
C SER A 32 -1.88 -14.73 -9.53
N VAL A 33 -2.54 -15.01 -8.41
CA VAL A 33 -2.69 -14.06 -7.29
C VAL A 33 -1.33 -13.73 -6.68
N VAL A 34 -0.49 -14.73 -6.42
CA VAL A 34 0.87 -14.53 -5.88
C VAL A 34 1.72 -13.71 -6.83
N GLY A 35 1.74 -14.04 -8.12
CA GLY A 35 2.50 -13.29 -9.13
C GLY A 35 2.03 -11.84 -9.27
N PHE A 36 0.72 -11.60 -9.25
CA PHE A 36 0.15 -10.26 -9.27
C PHE A 36 0.62 -9.42 -8.07
N HIS A 37 0.59 -9.98 -6.86
CA HIS A 37 1.05 -9.29 -5.66
C HIS A 37 2.57 -9.07 -5.65
N ALA A 38 3.37 -10.01 -6.17
CA ALA A 38 4.81 -9.87 -6.28
C ALA A 38 5.23 -8.74 -7.22
N ILE A 39 4.64 -8.66 -8.42
CA ILE A 39 4.92 -7.58 -9.39
C ILE A 39 4.53 -6.22 -8.82
N ARG A 40 3.35 -6.15 -8.19
CA ARG A 40 2.85 -4.95 -7.54
C ARG A 40 3.77 -4.50 -6.43
N PHE A 41 4.25 -5.43 -5.61
CA PHE A 41 5.19 -5.17 -4.55
C PHE A 41 6.53 -4.66 -5.09
N ALA A 42 7.14 -5.34 -6.07
CA ALA A 42 8.41 -4.92 -6.67
C ALA A 42 8.33 -3.50 -7.26
N ARG A 43 7.25 -3.16 -8.00
CA ARG A 43 7.07 -1.82 -8.54
C ARG A 43 6.79 -0.75 -7.47
N SER A 44 6.08 -1.11 -6.40
CA SER A 44 5.88 -0.20 -5.27
C SER A 44 7.20 0.15 -4.58
N CYS A 45 8.13 -0.81 -4.54
CA CYS A 45 9.46 -0.60 -3.97
C CYS A 45 10.38 0.24 -4.84
N ALA A 46 10.27 0.11 -6.16
CA ALA A 46 10.94 0.99 -7.11
C ALA A 46 10.43 2.44 -7.06
N SER A 47 9.31 2.71 -6.38
CA SER A 47 8.65 4.02 -6.35
C SER A 47 8.40 4.53 -4.93
N LEU A 48 9.23 4.15 -3.96
CA LEU A 48 9.08 4.61 -2.56
C LEU A 48 9.09 6.14 -2.40
N ASP A 49 9.77 6.87 -3.28
CA ASP A 49 9.73 8.34 -3.29
C ASP A 49 8.32 8.88 -3.53
N GLY A 50 7.52 8.24 -4.39
CA GLY A 50 6.13 8.62 -4.61
C GLY A 50 5.24 8.36 -3.38
N ALA A 51 5.51 7.31 -2.61
CA ALA A 51 4.84 7.09 -1.32
C ALA A 51 5.24 8.15 -0.30
N ARG A 52 6.53 8.50 -0.25
CA ARG A 52 7.08 9.53 0.64
C ARG A 52 6.38 10.87 0.38
N GLU A 53 6.37 11.33 -0.86
CA GLU A 53 5.75 12.60 -1.27
C GLU A 53 4.24 12.63 -0.94
N ALA A 54 3.53 11.54 -1.20
CA ALA A 54 2.11 11.42 -0.87
C ALA A 54 1.85 11.53 0.65
N ILE A 55 2.68 10.88 1.48
CA ILE A 55 2.59 10.95 2.94
C ILE A 55 2.93 12.36 3.43
N GLU A 56 4.00 12.97 2.93
CA GLU A 56 4.40 14.34 3.31
C GLU A 56 3.29 15.36 2.99
N MET A 57 2.67 15.27 1.81
CA MET A 57 1.52 16.11 1.45
C MET A 57 0.34 15.92 2.40
N HIS A 58 -0.04 14.67 2.69
CA HIS A 58 -1.15 14.34 3.57
C HIS A 58 -0.96 14.89 4.99
N ILE A 59 0.24 14.72 5.54
CA ILE A 59 0.59 15.25 6.87
C ILE A 59 0.56 16.78 6.84
N ARG A 60 1.13 17.42 5.81
CA ARG A 60 1.16 18.87 5.68
C ARG A 60 -0.25 19.44 5.67
N ASP A 61 -1.13 18.91 4.83
CA ASP A 61 -2.51 19.37 4.72
C ASP A 61 -3.30 19.13 6.02
N ARG A 62 -3.10 17.99 6.68
CA ARG A 62 -3.69 17.73 8.01
C ARG A 62 -3.20 18.75 9.04
N HIS A 63 -1.90 19.03 9.08
CA HIS A 63 -1.29 19.96 10.02
C HIS A 63 -1.78 21.40 9.80
N VAL A 64 -1.76 21.88 8.55
CA VAL A 64 -2.27 23.19 8.16
C VAL A 64 -3.75 23.34 8.54
N ARG A 65 -4.58 22.32 8.27
CA ARG A 65 -6.00 22.35 8.67
C ARG A 65 -6.18 22.44 10.18
N ARG A 66 -5.33 21.78 10.99
CA ARG A 66 -5.36 21.90 12.45
C ARG A 66 -4.91 23.29 12.90
N MET A 67 -3.79 23.79 12.39
CA MET A 67 -3.29 25.14 12.72
C MET A 67 -4.30 26.23 12.35
N ALA A 68 -4.91 26.16 11.17
CA ALA A 68 -5.90 27.13 10.72
C ALA A 68 -7.14 27.21 11.64
N ARG A 69 -7.53 26.09 12.27
CA ARG A 69 -8.62 26.08 13.27
C ARG A 69 -8.20 26.77 14.57
N VAL A 70 -6.98 26.54 15.04
CA VAL A 70 -6.45 27.14 16.28
C VAL A 70 -6.24 28.64 16.11
N LEU A 71 -5.63 29.05 14.99
CA LEU A 71 -5.29 30.44 14.70
C LEU A 71 -6.48 31.27 14.20
N LYS A 72 -7.69 30.69 14.14
CA LYS A 72 -8.95 31.34 13.74
C LYS A 72 -8.80 32.31 12.54
N ALA A 73 -8.68 31.74 11.33
CA ALA A 73 -8.66 32.43 10.03
C ALA A 73 -7.29 32.94 9.51
N ALA A 74 -6.18 32.31 9.90
CA ALA A 74 -4.94 32.43 9.14
C ALA A 74 -5.10 31.86 7.72
N ASP A 75 -4.57 32.57 6.72
CA ASP A 75 -4.57 32.14 5.31
C ASP A 75 -3.86 30.79 5.17
N ARG A 76 -4.61 29.78 4.68
CA ARG A 76 -4.11 28.41 4.52
C ARG A 76 -2.94 28.34 3.55
N SER A 77 -2.88 29.24 2.56
CA SER A 77 -1.77 29.29 1.60
C SER A 77 -0.45 29.63 2.30
N VAL A 78 -0.48 30.64 3.19
CA VAL A 78 0.67 31.07 4.00
C VAL A 78 1.09 29.99 4.99
N LEU A 79 0.14 29.36 5.68
CA LEU A 79 0.44 28.24 6.57
C LEU A 79 1.07 27.07 5.83
N THR A 80 0.58 26.75 4.63
CA THR A 80 1.13 25.68 3.79
C THR A 80 2.57 25.98 3.37
N ALA A 81 2.84 27.21 2.95
CA ALA A 81 4.19 27.64 2.55
C ALA A 81 5.21 27.59 3.71
N ARG A 82 4.74 27.82 4.94
CA ARG A 82 5.59 27.79 6.15
C ARG A 82 5.70 26.41 6.81
N THR A 83 4.83 25.47 6.44
CA THR A 83 4.83 24.13 7.03
C THR A 83 5.72 23.19 6.23
N VAL A 84 6.88 22.86 6.79
CA VAL A 84 7.80 21.87 6.24
C VAL A 84 7.51 20.52 6.87
N VAL A 85 7.22 19.51 6.06
CA VAL A 85 7.10 18.12 6.51
C VAL A 85 8.18 17.32 5.83
N ARG A 86 8.91 16.52 6.59
CA ARG A 86 9.96 15.63 6.06
C ARG A 86 9.81 14.24 6.66
N VAL A 87 9.62 13.24 5.81
CA VAL A 87 9.72 11.84 6.23
C VAL A 87 11.21 11.48 6.35
N THR A 88 11.60 10.94 7.50
CA THR A 88 12.99 10.59 7.83
C THR A 88 13.27 9.10 7.67
N ALA A 89 12.25 8.27 7.87
CA ALA A 89 12.31 6.84 7.61
C ALA A 89 10.96 6.38 7.05
N LEU A 90 10.99 5.51 6.04
CA LEU A 90 9.79 4.95 5.43
C LEU A 90 10.00 3.47 5.15
N SER A 91 9.06 2.63 5.57
CA SER A 91 9.02 1.21 5.19
C SER A 91 7.63 0.89 4.70
N CYS A 92 7.52 0.44 3.45
CA CYS A 92 6.26 0.01 2.87
C CYS A 92 6.27 -1.49 2.56
N GLY A 93 5.09 -2.09 2.63
CA GLY A 93 4.89 -3.50 2.33
C GLY A 93 3.43 -3.81 1.98
N PRO A 94 3.17 -5.00 1.44
CA PRO A 94 1.81 -5.45 1.19
C PRO A 94 1.08 -5.67 2.52
N SER A 95 -0.20 -5.28 2.55
CA SER A 95 -1.08 -5.51 3.68
C SER A 95 -1.92 -6.77 3.46
N LEU A 96 -2.07 -7.58 4.52
CA LEU A 96 -2.98 -8.74 4.53
C LEU A 96 -4.44 -8.36 4.28
N LEU A 97 -4.82 -7.10 4.56
CA LEU A 97 -6.17 -6.56 4.33
C LEU A 97 -6.33 -5.91 2.95
N GLY A 98 -5.36 -6.11 2.05
CA GLY A 98 -5.34 -5.51 0.72
C GLY A 98 -4.82 -4.07 0.69
N GLY A 99 -4.05 -3.75 -0.35
CA GLY A 99 -3.37 -2.46 -0.52
C GLY A 99 -1.93 -2.47 0.01
N MET A 100 -1.35 -1.28 0.17
CA MET A 100 -0.01 -1.09 0.72
C MET A 100 -0.11 -0.38 2.07
N THR A 101 0.68 -0.83 3.04
CA THR A 101 0.86 -0.16 4.31
C THR A 101 2.28 0.37 4.40
N CYS A 102 2.41 1.59 4.89
CA CYS A 102 3.67 2.28 5.08
C CYS A 102 3.82 2.67 6.55
N ARG A 103 4.94 2.32 7.14
CA ARG A 103 5.41 2.81 8.43
C ARG A 103 6.35 3.97 8.15
N ALA A 104 6.07 5.15 8.69
CA ALA A 104 6.88 6.33 8.48
C ALA A 104 7.21 7.03 9.80
N ARG A 105 8.44 7.56 9.90
CA ARG A 105 8.81 8.60 10.87
C ARG A 105 8.94 9.91 10.13
N TYR A 106 8.49 11.00 10.74
CA TYR A 106 8.51 12.30 10.08
C TYR A 106 8.67 13.44 11.08
N LEU A 107 9.20 14.54 10.55
CA LEU A 107 9.37 15.82 11.21
C LEU A 107 8.35 16.81 10.63
N VAL A 108 7.81 17.67 11.49
CA VAL A 108 7.05 18.86 11.09
C VAL A 108 7.79 20.08 11.62
N ASN A 109 8.21 20.96 10.73
CA ASN A 109 9.04 22.14 11.04
C ASN A 109 10.30 21.80 11.86
N GLY A 110 10.93 20.66 11.55
CA GLY A 110 12.13 20.17 12.25
C GLY A 110 11.87 19.51 13.60
N GLN A 111 10.62 19.44 14.06
CA GLN A 111 10.26 18.76 15.31
C GLN A 111 9.64 17.39 15.05
N ASN A 112 9.97 16.41 15.88
CA ASN A 112 9.33 15.10 15.86
C ASN A 112 7.84 15.24 16.15
N ALA A 113 7.01 14.64 15.30
CA ALA A 113 5.57 14.63 15.51
C ALA A 113 5.18 13.45 16.42
N GLY A 114 4.73 13.78 17.64
CA GLY A 114 4.28 12.82 18.66
C GLY A 114 5.12 12.91 19.93
N ILE A 115 4.52 12.50 21.06
CA ILE A 115 5.15 12.59 22.40
C ILE A 115 6.44 11.73 22.48
N ASP A 116 6.57 10.70 21.62
CA ASP A 116 7.61 9.68 21.77
C ASP A 116 8.44 9.39 20.50
N SER A 117 8.48 10.27 19.49
CA SER A 117 9.17 9.99 18.20
C SER A 117 8.76 8.66 17.53
N THR A 118 7.52 8.23 17.78
CA THR A 118 7.01 6.92 17.37
C THR A 118 6.71 6.85 15.89
N ASP A 119 6.81 5.65 15.32
CA ASP A 119 6.40 5.42 13.95
C ASP A 119 4.89 5.58 13.76
N HIS A 120 4.53 6.21 12.64
CA HIS A 120 3.16 6.39 12.21
C HIS A 120 2.85 5.42 11.06
N TYR A 121 1.64 4.89 11.05
CA TYR A 121 1.21 3.92 10.04
C TYR A 121 0.23 4.59 9.09
N PHE A 122 0.47 4.40 7.79
CA PHE A 122 -0.33 4.92 6.71
C PHE A 122 -0.77 3.79 5.80
N ARG A 123 -2.03 3.83 5.37
CA ARG A 123 -2.53 3.02 4.26
C ARG A 123 -2.50 3.88 3.01
N LEU A 124 -1.91 3.35 1.95
CA LEU A 124 -1.85 3.99 0.65
C LEU A 124 -2.33 3.02 -0.43
N GLY A 125 -3.19 3.52 -1.30
CA GLY A 125 -3.55 2.89 -2.55
C GLY A 125 -2.35 2.86 -3.50
N TYR A 126 -2.18 1.73 -4.14
CA TYR A 126 -1.25 1.56 -5.26
C TYR A 126 -2.06 1.06 -6.46
N SER A 127 -1.73 1.50 -7.67
CA SER A 127 -2.28 0.98 -8.91
C SER A 127 -1.13 0.50 -9.77
N LEU A 128 -1.27 -0.66 -10.41
CA LEU A 128 -0.26 -1.13 -11.37
C LEU A 128 -0.17 -0.21 -12.60
N LEU A 129 -1.22 0.56 -12.89
CA LEU A 129 -1.31 1.48 -14.02
C LEU A 129 -0.83 2.89 -13.66
N VAL A 130 -1.19 3.39 -12.47
CA VAL A 130 -1.04 4.80 -12.08
C VAL A 130 -0.01 4.99 -10.94
N GLY A 131 0.47 3.90 -10.33
CA GLY A 131 1.40 3.96 -9.19
C GLY A 131 0.70 4.34 -7.87
N TRP A 132 1.40 5.05 -6.99
CA TRP A 132 0.86 5.51 -5.72
C TRP A 132 -0.29 6.50 -5.95
N GLN A 133 -1.33 6.41 -5.12
CA GLN A 133 -2.51 7.26 -5.23
C GLN A 133 -2.53 8.26 -4.05
N PRO A 134 -2.05 9.51 -4.20
CA PRO A 134 -1.91 10.44 -3.08
C PRO A 134 -3.24 10.74 -2.35
N GLY A 135 -4.36 10.77 -3.09
CA GLY A 135 -5.68 10.98 -2.51
C GLY A 135 -6.21 9.82 -1.65
N SER A 136 -5.51 8.68 -1.64
CA SER A 136 -5.91 7.49 -0.87
C SER A 136 -5.16 7.33 0.46
N VAL A 137 -4.27 8.28 0.79
CA VAL A 137 -3.47 8.23 2.01
C VAL A 137 -4.38 8.36 3.22
N ALA A 138 -4.35 7.35 4.08
CA ALA A 138 -5.06 7.36 5.36
C ALA A 138 -4.09 7.01 6.49
N GLU A 139 -4.03 7.85 7.51
CA GLU A 139 -3.25 7.54 8.72
C GLU A 139 -4.07 6.64 9.63
N THR A 140 -3.50 5.52 10.03
CA THR A 140 -4.13 4.50 10.86
C THR A 140 -3.47 4.52 12.22
N SER A 141 -3.99 5.35 13.13
CA SER A 141 -3.47 5.44 14.50
C SER A 141 -3.67 4.11 15.24
N GLY A 142 -2.57 3.48 15.66
CA GLY A 142 -2.60 2.35 16.59
C GLY A 142 -2.69 0.94 15.98
N LEU A 143 -3.03 0.80 14.69
CA LEU A 143 -2.98 -0.51 14.04
C LEU A 143 -1.58 -0.76 13.50
N ARG A 144 -0.77 -1.47 14.30
CA ARG A 144 0.46 -2.12 13.84
C ARG A 144 0.06 -3.22 12.87
N TYR A 145 -0.25 -2.87 11.63
CA TYR A 145 -0.53 -3.88 10.63
C TYR A 145 0.71 -4.75 10.50
N SER A 146 0.51 -6.07 10.60
CA SER A 146 1.52 -7.05 10.25
C SER A 146 1.86 -6.83 8.78
N LEU A 147 2.90 -6.04 8.54
CA LEU A 147 3.51 -5.85 7.24
C LEU A 147 3.98 -7.25 6.82
N ALA A 148 3.35 -7.79 5.78
CA ALA A 148 3.64 -9.11 5.26
C ALA A 148 5.13 -9.22 4.84
N PRO A 149 5.68 -10.44 4.71
CA PRO A 149 7.01 -10.65 4.15
C PRO A 149 7.11 -10.00 2.75
N GLY A 150 8.25 -9.38 2.48
CA GLY A 150 8.43 -8.44 1.36
C GLY A 150 8.26 -7.00 1.82
N ARG A 151 9.39 -6.34 2.14
CA ARG A 151 9.42 -4.93 2.51
C ARG A 151 10.47 -4.19 1.70
N CYS A 152 10.18 -2.95 1.45
CA CYS A 152 11.18 -2.01 0.97
C CYS A 152 11.22 -0.84 1.92
N SER A 153 12.44 -0.43 2.23
CA SER A 153 12.72 0.66 3.13
C SER A 153 13.44 1.74 2.38
N TRP A 154 12.99 2.96 2.60
CA TRP A 154 13.70 4.17 2.27
C TRP A 154 14.24 4.72 3.58
N GLY A 155 15.56 4.79 3.69
CA GLY A 155 16.22 5.57 4.72
C GLY A 155 16.53 6.93 4.11
N GLY A 156 16.07 8.01 4.75
CA GLY A 156 16.60 9.31 4.40
C GLY A 156 18.11 9.24 4.60
N ALA A 157 18.88 9.52 3.56
CA ALA A 157 20.33 9.65 3.69
C ALA A 157 20.60 10.79 4.68
N GLU A 158 20.81 10.42 5.94
CA GLU A 158 21.39 11.28 6.96
C GLU A 158 22.88 10.94 6.95
N GLY A 159 23.64 11.68 6.13
CA GLY A 159 25.02 11.33 5.86
C GLY A 159 25.73 12.22 4.84
N ARG A 160 25.65 13.55 5.01
CA ARG A 160 26.79 14.51 5.03
C ARG A 160 26.28 15.93 5.16
#